data_AF-A0AAE1XAB0-F1
#
_entry.id   AF-A0AAE1XAB0-F1
#
_cell.length_a   1.000
_cell.length_b   1.000
_cell.length_c   1.000
_cell.angle_alpha   90.00
_cell.angle_beta   90.00
_cell.angle_gamma   90.00
#
_symmetry.space_group_name_H-M   'P 1'
#
loop_
_entity.id
_entity.type
_entity.pdbx_description
1 polymer ?
#
loop_
_entity_poly.entity_id
_entity_poly.type
_entity_poly.pdbx_seq_one_letter_code
_entity_poly.pdbx_strand_id
1 'polypeptide(L)'
;MDRRAEYGPRDGTVLSQQSQHRSDEILDGDIDEVLQAKRADGFYGVYRCGRIQYDCHLITALVERWRSETHSFHFRVGEATITLQDVQVIWGLPIDGEPVSGTDLERTSVQWQEYCMQYTGFAPEEGALKGSRLQIKAIIHHISRVHITPDSPHLTVVQYARAVALLLRGGMMCPDSSGNLVSLLYLAKLEDIVAARNYSWGSAVLAFLYRELCNASEKGKAAIGPHQIDNNRVLPGAPYGAMGNCEHTFTRTVRTTVRVIRDILDEMQYDQPYDMESNVIMAYAGDFNPQLWRSICPLIFYAIVEMHHPERVLRQFGMMQNIPDQPDTRDMSLHKIIRSNRTSTDWVLQHILYITRWQR
;
A
#
# COMPACT_ATOMS: atom_id res chain seq x y z
N MET A 1 -23.16 -42.54 -21.22
CA MET A 1 -21.76 -42.29 -21.62
C MET A 1 -21.44 -40.86 -21.25
N ASP A 2 -21.03 -40.68 -19.99
CA ASP A 2 -20.50 -39.42 -19.46
C ASP A 2 -19.15 -39.11 -20.11
N ARG A 3 -18.99 -37.89 -20.62
CA ARG A 3 -17.67 -37.26 -20.75
C ARG A 3 -17.67 -36.03 -19.86
N ARG A 4 -16.97 -36.17 -18.74
CA ARG A 4 -16.70 -35.14 -17.73
C ARG A 4 -16.10 -33.91 -18.41
N ALA A 5 -16.75 -32.77 -18.21
CA ALA A 5 -16.12 -31.47 -18.35
C ALA A 5 -15.19 -31.29 -17.15
N GLU A 6 -13.88 -31.31 -17.38
CA GLU A 6 -12.91 -30.86 -16.39
C GLU A 6 -12.98 -29.33 -16.33
N TYR A 7 -13.75 -28.85 -15.35
CA TYR A 7 -13.71 -27.46 -14.91
C TYR A 7 -12.31 -27.19 -14.35
N GLY A 8 -11.74 -26.03 -14.69
CA GLY A 8 -10.60 -25.46 -13.96
C GLY A 8 -10.86 -25.44 -12.45
N PRO A 9 -9.81 -25.25 -11.63
CA PRO A 9 -9.86 -25.56 -10.20
C PRO A 9 -11.04 -24.83 -9.55
N ARG A 10 -12.05 -25.60 -9.14
CA ARG A 10 -13.22 -25.15 -8.35
C ARG A 10 -12.85 -24.87 -6.90
N ASP A 11 -11.59 -24.53 -6.66
CA ASP A 11 -11.03 -24.51 -5.32
C ASP A 11 -10.99 -23.07 -4.81
N GLY A 12 -12.06 -22.68 -4.12
CA GLY A 12 -12.11 -21.45 -3.31
C GLY A 12 -11.12 -21.46 -2.13
N THR A 13 -10.35 -22.53 -1.98
CA THR A 13 -9.31 -22.65 -0.95
C THR A 13 -8.16 -21.68 -1.13
N VAL A 14 -7.97 -21.09 -2.32
CA VAL A 14 -6.97 -20.01 -2.48
C VAL A 14 -7.30 -18.80 -1.59
N LEU A 15 -8.59 -18.56 -1.30
CA LEU A 15 -9.03 -17.53 -0.34
C LEU A 15 -9.10 -18.07 1.10
N SER A 16 -9.46 -19.34 1.31
CA SER A 16 -9.53 -19.93 2.66
C SER A 16 -8.18 -20.36 3.25
N GLN A 17 -7.13 -20.43 2.44
CA GLN A 17 -5.75 -20.74 2.87
C GLN A 17 -4.92 -19.49 3.17
N GLN A 18 -5.53 -18.31 3.34
CA GLN A 18 -4.83 -17.13 3.87
C GLN A 18 -4.13 -17.41 5.21
N SER A 19 -4.59 -18.39 6.00
CA SER A 19 -3.91 -18.81 7.23
C SER A 19 -2.60 -19.59 6.96
N GLN A 20 -2.48 -20.28 5.83
CA GLN A 20 -1.31 -21.07 5.43
C GLN A 20 -0.28 -20.28 4.61
N HIS A 21 -0.69 -19.15 4.02
CA HIS A 21 0.21 -18.23 3.31
C HIS A 21 0.93 -17.22 4.22
N ARG A 22 0.67 -17.29 5.53
CA ARG A 22 1.42 -16.57 6.56
C ARG A 22 2.77 -17.26 6.70
N SER A 23 3.85 -16.55 6.36
CA SER A 23 5.19 -17.08 6.56
C SER A 23 5.41 -17.37 8.04
N ASP A 24 5.40 -18.65 8.41
CA ASP A 24 5.79 -19.18 9.74
C ASP A 24 7.28 -18.99 10.02
N GLU A 25 8.05 -18.54 9.03
CA GLU A 25 9.46 -18.22 9.19
C GLU A 25 9.62 -16.70 9.16
N ILE A 26 9.81 -16.11 10.33
CA ILE A 26 10.72 -14.99 10.65
C ILE A 26 10.29 -14.46 12.03
N LEU A 27 11.06 -14.87 13.06
CA LEU A 27 11.01 -14.53 14.49
C LEU A 27 10.28 -15.54 15.40
N ASP A 28 10.96 -16.65 15.67
CA ASP A 28 10.98 -17.20 17.04
C ASP A 28 11.66 -16.15 17.94
N GLY A 29 10.86 -15.33 18.60
CA GLY A 29 11.37 -14.23 19.43
C GLY A 29 10.27 -13.29 19.89
N ASP A 30 9.27 -13.83 20.58
CA ASP A 30 8.28 -13.06 21.33
C ASP A 30 8.99 -12.19 22.38
N ILE A 31 9.09 -10.89 22.10
CA ILE A 31 9.33 -9.88 23.12
C ILE A 31 8.08 -9.00 23.12
N ASP A 32 7.31 -9.08 24.20
CA ASP A 32 6.05 -8.34 24.38
C ASP A 32 6.20 -6.85 24.09
N GLU A 33 7.34 -6.23 24.42
CA GLU A 33 7.60 -4.81 24.15
C GLU A 33 7.77 -4.47 22.66
N VAL A 34 8.40 -5.34 21.87
CA VAL A 34 8.55 -5.13 20.41
C VAL A 34 7.19 -5.31 19.74
N LEU A 35 6.41 -6.30 20.17
CA LEU A 35 5.03 -6.48 19.69
C LEU A 35 4.14 -5.32 20.12
N GLN A 36 4.30 -4.80 21.33
CA GLN A 36 3.56 -3.65 21.82
C GLN A 36 3.94 -2.38 21.05
N ALA A 37 5.23 -2.16 20.74
CA ALA A 37 5.68 -1.05 19.90
C ALA A 37 5.16 -1.18 18.45
N LYS A 38 5.14 -2.39 17.89
CA LYS A 38 4.54 -2.69 16.57
C LYS A 38 3.02 -2.59 16.54
N ARG A 39 2.35 -2.73 17.70
CA ARG A 39 0.91 -2.45 17.81
C ARG A 39 0.65 -0.97 18.02
N ALA A 40 1.57 -0.27 18.69
CA ALA A 40 1.46 1.15 18.98
C ALA A 40 1.47 2.02 17.72
N ASP A 41 2.21 1.62 16.68
CA ASP A 41 2.24 2.34 15.42
C ASP A 41 1.01 2.07 14.53
N GLY A 42 0.25 0.98 14.76
CA GLY A 42 -0.92 0.60 13.98
C GLY A 42 -0.63 -0.21 12.70
N PHE A 43 0.59 -0.73 12.51
CA PHE A 43 1.01 -1.42 11.27
C PHE A 43 1.23 -2.92 11.43
N TYR A 44 0.84 -3.48 12.58
CA TYR A 44 1.02 -4.90 12.85
C TYR A 44 0.39 -5.81 11.78
N GLY A 45 -0.76 -5.42 11.21
CA GLY A 45 -1.41 -6.19 10.13
C GLY A 45 -0.55 -6.28 8.87
N VAL A 46 0.00 -5.17 8.39
CA VAL A 46 0.94 -5.14 7.24
C VAL A 46 2.15 -6.03 7.48
N TYR A 47 2.71 -5.97 8.69
CA TYR A 47 3.83 -6.83 9.07
C TYR A 47 3.46 -8.33 9.01
N ARG A 48 2.24 -8.69 9.42
CA ARG A 48 1.72 -10.06 9.42
C ARG A 48 1.36 -10.60 8.03
N CYS A 49 1.10 -9.73 7.04
CA CYS A 49 0.82 -10.16 5.67
C CYS A 49 2.02 -10.84 5.01
N GLY A 50 3.24 -10.63 5.52
CA GLY A 50 4.44 -11.28 5.04
C GLY A 50 4.69 -11.03 3.56
N ARG A 51 5.12 -12.06 2.85
CA ARG A 51 5.63 -11.99 1.47
C ARG A 51 4.52 -12.30 0.47
N ILE A 52 3.99 -11.26 -0.16
CA ILE A 52 2.95 -11.37 -1.19
C ILE A 52 3.61 -11.58 -2.57
N GLN A 53 3.30 -12.71 -3.22
CA GLN A 53 3.58 -12.89 -4.64
C GLN A 53 2.39 -12.36 -5.43
N TYR A 54 2.65 -11.65 -6.52
CA TYR A 54 1.61 -11.09 -7.38
C TYR A 54 1.76 -11.59 -8.82
N ASP A 55 0.63 -11.74 -9.51
CA ASP A 55 0.60 -12.13 -10.91
C ASP A 55 0.58 -10.88 -11.80
N CYS A 56 1.68 -10.66 -12.52
CA CYS A 56 1.83 -9.52 -13.42
C CYS A 56 0.78 -9.48 -14.54
N HIS A 57 0.30 -10.65 -14.97
CA HIS A 57 -0.74 -10.75 -16.01
C HIS A 57 -2.10 -10.33 -15.46
N LEU A 58 -2.40 -10.67 -14.20
CA LEU A 58 -3.60 -10.22 -13.51
C LEU A 58 -3.60 -8.70 -13.35
N ILE A 59 -2.50 -8.14 -12.84
CA ILE A 59 -2.35 -6.69 -12.68
C ILE A 59 -2.51 -5.99 -14.03
N THR A 60 -1.87 -6.50 -15.09
CA THR A 60 -2.00 -5.94 -16.44
C THR A 60 -3.46 -5.93 -16.92
N ALA A 61 -4.17 -7.06 -16.77
CA ALA A 61 -5.57 -7.16 -17.20
C ALA A 61 -6.51 -6.25 -16.39
N LEU A 62 -6.22 -6.01 -15.12
CA LEU A 62 -6.93 -5.05 -14.27
C LEU A 62 -6.67 -3.61 -14.71
N VAL A 63 -5.40 -3.25 -14.95
CA VAL A 63 -5.02 -1.88 -15.36
C VAL A 63 -5.62 -1.49 -16.70
N GLU A 64 -5.77 -2.44 -17.64
CA GLU A 64 -6.50 -2.23 -18.90
C GLU A 64 -7.96 -1.79 -18.70
N ARG A 65 -8.55 -2.18 -17.56
CA ARG A 65 -9.94 -1.89 -17.19
C ARG A 65 -10.05 -0.70 -16.25
N TRP A 66 -8.95 -0.16 -15.76
CA TRP A 66 -8.95 1.02 -14.91
C TRP A 66 -9.43 2.27 -15.67
N ARG A 67 -10.20 3.11 -14.98
CA ARG A 67 -10.64 4.42 -15.44
C ARG A 67 -10.27 5.46 -14.39
N SER A 68 -9.33 6.34 -14.77
CA SER A 68 -8.80 7.37 -13.88
C SER A 68 -9.86 8.41 -13.49
N GLU A 69 -10.88 8.62 -14.32
CA GLU A 69 -11.96 9.57 -14.06
C GLU A 69 -12.89 9.13 -12.93
N THR A 70 -12.98 7.82 -12.65
CA THR A 70 -13.87 7.24 -11.63
C THR A 70 -13.11 6.51 -10.52
N HIS A 71 -11.79 6.34 -10.65
CA HIS A 71 -10.97 5.47 -9.81
C HIS A 71 -11.57 4.07 -9.66
N SER A 72 -12.00 3.47 -10.77
CA SER A 72 -12.62 2.15 -10.77
C SER A 72 -12.21 1.31 -11.98
N PHE A 73 -12.31 0.00 -11.82
CA PHE A 73 -12.24 -0.98 -12.88
C PHE A 73 -13.60 -1.17 -13.53
N HIS A 74 -13.61 -1.23 -14.86
CA HIS A 74 -14.81 -1.47 -15.65
C HIS A 74 -14.84 -2.93 -16.13
N PHE A 75 -15.72 -3.72 -15.52
CA PHE A 75 -16.00 -5.10 -15.92
C PHE A 75 -17.34 -5.20 -16.64
N ARG A 76 -17.63 -6.35 -17.25
CA ARG A 76 -18.95 -6.60 -17.89
C ARG A 76 -20.09 -6.57 -16.88
N VAL A 77 -19.83 -7.02 -15.65
CA VAL A 77 -20.82 -7.06 -14.57
C VAL A 77 -21.12 -5.67 -14.00
N GLY A 78 -20.18 -4.72 -14.14
CA GLY A 78 -20.29 -3.34 -13.68
C GLY A 78 -18.95 -2.78 -13.22
N GLU A 79 -19.00 -1.69 -12.46
CA GLU A 79 -17.82 -1.08 -11.85
C GLU A 79 -17.44 -1.79 -10.55
N ALA A 80 -16.13 -1.86 -10.29
CA ALA A 80 -15.58 -2.28 -9.01
C ALA A 80 -14.26 -1.55 -8.75
N THR A 81 -13.88 -1.36 -7.50
CA THR A 81 -12.59 -0.75 -7.13
C THR A 81 -12.06 -1.33 -5.82
N ILE A 82 -10.82 -0.98 -5.51
CA ILE A 82 -10.21 -1.24 -4.21
C ILE A 82 -10.71 -0.13 -3.28
N THR A 83 -11.24 -0.47 -2.13
CA THR A 83 -11.92 0.45 -1.21
C THR A 83 -11.18 0.57 0.12
N LEU A 84 -11.61 1.51 0.97
CA LEU A 84 -11.12 1.60 2.34
C LEU A 84 -11.44 0.34 3.17
N GLN A 85 -12.49 -0.41 2.83
CA GLN A 85 -12.76 -1.71 3.45
C GLN A 85 -11.63 -2.69 3.16
N ASP A 86 -11.20 -2.79 1.91
CA ASP A 86 -10.11 -3.70 1.52
C ASP A 86 -8.82 -3.38 2.28
N VAL A 87 -8.47 -2.09 2.36
CA VAL A 87 -7.25 -1.67 3.08
C VAL A 87 -7.34 -1.96 4.58
N GLN A 88 -8.48 -1.66 5.20
CA GLN A 88 -8.64 -1.89 6.64
C GLN A 88 -8.75 -3.38 6.98
N VAL A 89 -9.44 -4.19 6.18
CA VAL A 89 -9.62 -5.63 6.43
C VAL A 89 -8.35 -6.42 6.09
N ILE A 90 -7.70 -6.13 4.96
CA ILE A 90 -6.51 -6.89 4.53
C ILE A 90 -5.28 -6.49 5.37
N TRP A 91 -5.08 -5.19 5.62
CA TRP A 91 -3.85 -4.68 6.24
C TRP A 91 -4.03 -4.18 7.68
N GLY A 92 -5.26 -4.03 8.18
CA GLY A 92 -5.52 -3.54 9.53
C GLY A 92 -5.11 -2.08 9.73
N LEU A 93 -4.99 -1.30 8.65
CA LEU A 93 -4.53 0.08 8.72
C LEU A 93 -5.64 1.03 9.19
N PRO A 94 -5.29 2.09 9.95
CA PRO A 94 -6.23 3.15 10.29
C PRO A 94 -6.65 3.89 9.00
N ILE A 95 -7.96 4.03 8.82
CA ILE A 95 -8.57 4.76 7.69
C ILE A 95 -9.20 6.09 8.15
N ASP A 96 -9.20 6.34 9.45
CA ASP A 96 -9.65 7.54 10.12
C ASP A 96 -8.48 8.38 10.66
N GLY A 97 -8.79 9.55 11.22
CA GLY A 97 -7.81 10.47 11.76
C GLY A 97 -7.26 11.46 10.74
N GLU A 98 -6.06 11.97 10.99
CA GLU A 98 -5.47 13.06 10.22
C GLU A 98 -4.95 12.57 8.86
N PRO A 99 -5.12 13.35 7.77
CA PRO A 99 -4.55 12.99 6.48
C PRO A 99 -3.02 12.99 6.54
N VAL A 100 -2.38 12.08 5.81
CA VAL A 100 -0.91 12.00 5.74
C VAL A 100 -0.40 13.11 4.82
N SER A 101 -0.24 14.30 5.38
CA SER A 101 0.29 15.50 4.70
C SER A 101 1.32 16.22 5.58
N GLY A 102 2.03 17.20 5.02
CA GLY A 102 3.02 18.00 5.75
C GLY A 102 3.90 18.82 4.81
N THR A 103 4.98 19.36 5.37
CA THR A 103 5.96 20.15 4.61
C THR A 103 7.11 19.26 4.15
N ASP A 104 7.56 19.42 2.90
CA ASP A 104 8.81 18.81 2.44
C ASP A 104 9.99 19.42 3.22
N LEU A 105 10.74 18.57 3.93
CA LEU A 105 11.89 19.00 4.72
C LEU A 105 13.12 19.13 3.81
N GLU A 106 13.68 20.33 3.72
CA GLU A 106 14.98 20.56 3.09
C GLU A 106 16.09 20.35 4.11
N ARG A 107 16.94 19.35 3.86
CA ARG A 107 18.09 18.99 4.69
C ARG A 107 19.25 18.57 3.80
N THR A 108 20.47 18.88 4.21
CA THR A 108 21.70 18.38 3.59
C THR A 108 21.86 16.87 3.86
N SER A 109 22.75 16.20 3.11
CA SER A 109 23.03 14.78 3.34
C SER A 109 23.47 14.52 4.79
N VAL A 110 24.32 15.39 5.36
CA VAL A 110 24.78 15.29 6.75
C VAL A 110 23.63 15.40 7.74
N GLN A 111 22.74 16.38 7.55
CA GLN A 111 21.55 16.53 8.39
C GLN A 111 20.62 15.32 8.27
N TRP A 112 20.48 14.71 7.09
CA TRP A 112 19.73 13.46 6.94
C TRP A 112 20.39 12.28 7.65
N GLN A 113 21.72 12.20 7.67
CA GLN A 113 22.45 11.17 8.40
C GLN A 113 22.25 11.29 9.91
N GLU A 114 22.37 12.50 10.45
CA GLU A 114 22.11 12.81 11.86
C GLU A 114 20.66 12.50 12.22
N TYR A 115 19.72 12.89 11.36
CA TYR A 115 18.29 12.64 11.56
C TYR A 115 17.96 11.14 11.55
N CYS A 116 18.56 10.35 10.66
CA CYS A 116 18.44 8.89 10.70
C CYS A 116 19.07 8.33 11.99
N MET A 117 20.27 8.78 12.37
CA MET A 117 20.93 8.32 13.59
C MET A 117 20.06 8.56 14.83
N GLN A 118 19.48 9.75 14.96
CA GLN A 118 18.63 10.12 16.08
C GLN A 118 17.39 9.21 16.19
N TYR A 119 16.67 8.98 15.07
CA TYR A 119 15.37 8.33 15.12
C TYR A 119 15.39 6.83 14.83
N THR A 120 16.34 6.31 14.06
CA THR A 120 16.46 4.87 13.72
C THR A 120 17.69 4.20 14.31
N GLY A 121 18.57 4.95 14.99
CA GLY A 121 19.80 4.42 15.57
C GLY A 121 20.88 4.07 14.53
N PHE A 122 20.73 4.58 13.29
CA PHE A 122 21.64 4.30 12.18
C PHE A 122 21.90 5.53 11.34
N ALA A 123 23.18 5.86 11.14
CA ALA A 123 23.60 6.86 10.16
C ALA A 123 23.91 6.17 8.82
N PRO A 124 23.14 6.42 7.75
CA PRO A 124 23.45 5.92 6.43
C PRO A 124 24.74 6.50 5.86
N GLU A 125 25.47 5.71 5.08
CA GLU A 125 26.59 6.22 4.29
C GLU A 125 26.13 7.25 3.26
N GLU A 126 26.99 8.18 2.85
CA GLU A 126 26.63 9.26 1.93
C GLU A 126 26.08 8.71 0.59
N GLY A 127 26.65 7.62 0.09
CA GLY A 127 26.19 6.94 -1.13
C GLY A 127 24.84 6.22 -1.01
N ALA A 128 24.33 6.06 0.22
CA ALA A 128 23.01 5.46 0.48
C ALA A 128 21.87 6.50 0.44
N LEU A 129 22.20 7.79 0.44
CA LEU A 129 21.23 8.89 0.40
C LEU A 129 21.13 9.50 -1.01
N LYS A 130 19.91 9.83 -1.41
CA LYS A 130 19.60 10.60 -2.62
C LYS A 130 18.58 11.68 -2.27
N GLY A 131 19.07 12.84 -1.84
CA GLY A 131 18.22 13.90 -1.27
C GLY A 131 17.50 13.39 -0.01
N SER A 132 16.18 13.57 0.06
CA SER A 132 15.33 13.08 1.16
C SER A 132 14.94 11.59 1.05
N ARG A 133 15.70 10.80 0.28
CA ARG A 133 15.45 9.37 0.08
C ARG A 133 16.64 8.53 0.54
N LEU A 134 16.34 7.42 1.20
CA LEU A 134 17.30 6.45 1.73
C LEU A 134 17.17 5.12 0.99
N GLN A 135 18.29 4.47 0.70
CA GLN A 135 18.26 3.14 0.08
C GLN A 135 17.65 2.07 1.00
N ILE A 136 16.70 1.30 0.47
CA ILE A 136 16.05 0.19 1.18
C ILE A 136 17.07 -0.86 1.63
N LYS A 137 18.08 -1.16 0.81
CA LYS A 137 19.16 -2.08 1.21
C LYS A 137 19.92 -1.62 2.46
N ALA A 138 20.07 -0.32 2.66
CA ALA A 138 20.83 0.23 3.79
C ALA A 138 20.05 0.03 5.10
N ILE A 139 18.74 0.28 5.08
CA ILE A 139 17.90 0.06 6.26
C ILE A 139 17.71 -1.43 6.57
N ILE A 140 17.55 -2.28 5.55
CA ILE A 140 17.48 -3.74 5.73
C ILE A 140 18.76 -4.26 6.40
N HIS A 141 19.91 -3.82 5.92
CA HIS A 141 21.21 -4.22 6.46
C HIS A 141 21.44 -3.74 7.90
N HIS A 142 20.88 -2.60 8.28
CA HIS A 142 20.86 -2.16 9.68
C HIS A 142 19.96 -3.07 10.53
N ILE A 143 18.70 -3.26 10.11
CA ILE A 143 17.72 -4.09 10.82
C ILE A 143 18.24 -5.52 11.03
N SER A 144 18.93 -6.11 10.04
CA SER A 144 19.46 -7.47 10.16
C SER A 144 20.66 -7.62 11.10
N ARG A 145 21.33 -6.51 11.46
CA ARG A 145 22.47 -6.52 12.39
C ARG A 145 22.06 -6.24 13.83
N VAL A 146 20.96 -5.52 14.03
CA VAL A 146 20.44 -5.19 15.36
C VAL A 146 19.72 -6.40 15.94
N HIS A 147 20.20 -6.88 17.09
CA HIS A 147 19.56 -7.94 17.85
C HIS A 147 18.83 -7.33 19.04
N ILE A 148 17.49 -7.43 19.06
CA ILE A 148 16.67 -6.98 20.17
C ILE A 148 16.45 -8.14 21.13
N THR A 149 16.78 -7.92 22.40
CA THR A 149 16.59 -8.84 23.53
C THR A 149 15.59 -8.23 24.54
N PRO A 150 14.98 -9.02 25.44
CA PRO A 150 14.10 -8.47 26.48
C PRO A 150 14.76 -7.41 27.36
N ASP A 151 16.07 -7.48 27.55
CA ASP A 151 16.86 -6.51 28.34
C ASP A 151 17.37 -5.31 27.52
N SER A 152 16.97 -5.22 26.24
CA SER A 152 17.41 -4.11 25.39
C SER A 152 16.87 -2.77 25.89
N PRO A 153 17.67 -1.69 25.84
CA PRO A 153 17.19 -0.37 26.23
C PRO A 153 15.95 0.05 25.42
N HIS A 154 14.95 0.62 26.09
CA HIS A 154 13.72 1.10 25.45
C HIS A 154 13.98 2.00 24.22
N LEU A 155 14.99 2.88 24.28
CA LEU A 155 15.37 3.72 23.15
C LEU A 155 15.76 2.90 21.91
N THR A 156 16.52 1.82 22.10
CA THR A 156 16.95 0.92 21.01
C THR A 156 15.76 0.19 20.41
N VAL A 157 14.83 -0.26 21.26
CA VAL A 157 13.57 -0.91 20.81
C VAL A 157 12.75 0.05 19.96
N VAL A 158 12.58 1.30 20.39
CA VAL A 158 11.82 2.32 19.65
C VAL A 158 12.52 2.72 18.34
N GLN A 159 13.85 2.89 18.35
CA GLN A 159 14.62 3.17 17.14
C GLN A 159 14.51 2.04 16.10
N TYR A 160 14.59 0.80 16.56
CA TYR A 160 14.39 -0.39 15.74
C TYR A 160 12.96 -0.44 15.18
N ALA A 161 11.95 -0.20 16.01
CA ALA A 161 10.55 -0.13 15.59
C ALA A 161 10.34 0.93 14.50
N ARG A 162 10.89 2.14 14.66
CA ARG A 162 10.84 3.19 13.62
C ARG A 162 11.54 2.78 12.33
N ALA A 163 12.68 2.08 12.41
CA ALA A 163 13.37 1.59 11.22
C ALA A 163 12.51 0.57 10.44
N VAL A 164 11.90 -0.38 11.14
CA VAL A 164 10.96 -1.35 10.55
C VAL A 164 9.74 -0.63 9.97
N ALA A 165 9.16 0.30 10.71
CA ALA A 165 7.97 1.05 10.29
C ALA A 165 8.25 1.94 9.06
N LEU A 166 9.47 2.50 8.95
CA LEU A 166 9.94 3.23 7.77
C LEU A 166 10.07 2.30 6.56
N LEU A 167 10.66 1.11 6.75
CA LEU A 167 10.79 0.10 5.70
C LEU A 167 9.43 -0.39 5.19
N LEU A 168 8.47 -0.66 6.08
CA LEU A 168 7.12 -1.07 5.68
C LEU A 168 6.43 -0.01 4.81
N ARG A 169 6.52 1.27 5.20
CA ARG A 169 5.93 2.39 4.44
C ARG A 169 6.56 2.57 3.06
N GLY A 170 7.89 2.56 2.98
CA GLY A 170 8.59 2.80 1.72
C GLY A 170 8.79 1.58 0.83
N GLY A 171 8.72 0.39 1.38
CA GLY A 171 8.98 -0.86 0.64
C GLY A 171 7.73 -1.61 0.25
N MET A 172 6.63 -1.49 1.00
CA MET A 172 5.39 -2.23 0.73
C MET A 172 4.21 -1.32 0.45
N MET A 173 4.03 -0.26 1.23
CA MET A 173 2.82 0.54 1.19
C MET A 173 2.83 1.56 0.04
N CYS A 174 3.91 2.34 -0.06
CA CYS A 174 4.08 3.39 -1.06
C CYS A 174 5.49 3.33 -1.68
N PRO A 175 5.81 2.25 -2.42
CA PRO A 175 7.13 2.07 -3.04
C PRO A 175 7.37 3.13 -4.11
N ASP A 176 8.59 3.67 -4.17
CA ASP A 176 8.94 4.55 -5.28
C ASP A 176 9.11 3.76 -6.58
N SER A 177 9.03 4.42 -7.73
CA SER A 177 9.15 3.78 -9.05
C SER A 177 10.53 3.11 -9.30
N SER A 178 11.50 3.28 -8.41
CA SER A 178 12.79 2.59 -8.44
C SER A 178 12.85 1.40 -7.47
N GLY A 179 11.98 1.35 -6.45
CA GLY A 179 11.78 0.28 -5.45
C GLY A 179 12.94 0.07 -4.54
N ASN A 180 13.91 0.95 -4.65
CA ASN A 180 15.20 0.84 -3.99
C ASN A 180 15.39 1.97 -2.99
N LEU A 181 14.46 2.91 -2.93
CA LEU A 181 14.54 4.09 -2.09
C LEU A 181 13.24 4.27 -1.28
N VAL A 182 13.38 4.64 -0.02
CA VAL A 182 12.31 5.07 0.87
C VAL A 182 12.43 6.56 1.17
N SER A 183 11.32 7.30 1.18
CA SER A 183 11.32 8.70 1.57
C SER A 183 11.49 8.86 3.08
N LEU A 184 12.48 9.65 3.49
CA LEU A 184 12.72 10.01 4.89
C LEU A 184 11.67 10.96 5.46
N LEU A 185 10.70 11.43 4.68
CA LEU A 185 9.56 12.17 5.23
C LEU A 185 8.62 11.28 6.02
N TYR A 186 8.55 9.99 5.73
CA TYR A 186 7.80 9.05 6.58
C TYR A 186 8.40 8.99 7.98
N LEU A 187 9.72 9.21 8.10
CA LEU A 187 10.39 9.28 9.39
C LEU A 187 9.96 10.52 10.20
N ALA A 188 9.58 11.62 9.54
CA ALA A 188 8.98 12.78 10.21
C ALA A 188 7.62 12.44 10.84
N LYS A 189 6.83 11.57 10.19
CA LYS A 189 5.57 11.04 10.75
C LYS A 189 5.76 9.94 11.79
N LEU A 190 7.00 9.55 12.04
CA LEU A 190 7.42 8.53 13.01
C LEU A 190 8.25 9.10 14.16
N GLU A 191 8.48 10.43 14.19
CA GLU A 191 9.17 11.08 15.32
C GLU A 191 8.47 10.73 16.63
N ASP A 192 7.14 10.83 16.67
CA ASP A 192 6.30 10.23 17.70
C ASP A 192 5.62 8.98 17.13
N ILE A 193 6.12 7.81 17.53
CA ILE A 193 5.61 6.51 17.07
C ILE A 193 4.18 6.24 17.56
N VAL A 194 3.77 6.81 18.70
CA VAL A 194 2.43 6.63 19.25
C VAL A 194 1.45 7.53 18.53
N ALA A 195 1.83 8.78 18.24
CA ALA A 195 1.02 9.67 17.43
C ALA A 195 0.89 9.21 15.97
N ALA A 196 1.82 8.38 15.48
CA ALA A 196 1.80 7.87 14.11
C ALA A 196 0.52 7.11 13.76
N ARG A 197 -0.16 6.48 14.73
CA ARG A 197 -1.44 5.77 14.52
C ARG A 197 -2.62 6.70 14.26
N ASN A 198 -2.51 7.98 14.64
CA ASN A 198 -3.58 8.96 14.49
C ASN A 198 -3.71 9.47 13.05
N TYR A 199 -2.83 9.05 12.15
CA TYR A 199 -2.92 9.37 10.74
C TYR A 199 -3.67 8.27 9.98
N SER A 200 -4.46 8.67 8.99
CA SER A 200 -5.15 7.75 8.08
C SER A 200 -4.20 7.16 7.05
N TRP A 201 -3.38 6.21 7.48
CA TRP A 201 -2.42 5.51 6.63
C TRP A 201 -3.09 4.63 5.58
N GLY A 202 -4.27 4.08 5.89
CA GLY A 202 -5.05 3.30 4.94
C GLY A 202 -5.54 4.15 3.77
N SER A 203 -6.04 5.37 4.03
CA SER A 203 -6.40 6.30 2.96
C SER A 203 -5.18 6.80 2.19
N ALA A 204 -4.04 7.01 2.86
CA ALA A 204 -2.81 7.41 2.19
C ALA A 204 -2.29 6.35 1.21
N VAL A 205 -2.34 5.08 1.61
CA VAL A 205 -2.05 3.93 0.72
C VAL A 205 -3.01 3.91 -0.45
N LEU A 206 -4.31 4.05 -0.18
CA LEU A 206 -5.30 3.94 -1.24
C LEU A 206 -5.14 5.09 -2.25
N ALA A 207 -4.84 6.30 -1.78
CA ALA A 207 -4.50 7.45 -2.63
C ALA A 207 -3.30 7.14 -3.52
N PHE A 208 -2.23 6.58 -2.93
CA PHE A 208 -1.04 6.19 -3.66
C PHE A 208 -1.33 5.11 -4.72
N LEU A 209 -2.09 4.08 -4.35
CA LEU A 209 -2.47 3.00 -5.26
C LEU A 209 -3.31 3.50 -6.43
N TYR A 210 -4.32 4.34 -6.17
CA TYR A 210 -5.12 4.97 -7.21
C TYR A 210 -4.26 5.78 -8.16
N ARG A 211 -3.35 6.60 -7.63
CA ARG A 211 -2.39 7.38 -8.43
C ARG A 211 -1.55 6.49 -9.34
N GLU A 212 -1.03 5.38 -8.82
CA GLU A 212 -0.20 4.45 -9.61
C GLU A 212 -1.02 3.70 -10.68
N LEU A 213 -2.25 3.30 -10.38
CA LEU A 213 -3.16 2.71 -11.38
C LEU A 213 -3.52 3.71 -12.48
N CYS A 214 -3.80 4.97 -12.11
CA CYS A 214 -4.02 6.07 -13.05
C CYS A 214 -2.79 6.22 -13.96
N ASN A 215 -1.60 6.33 -13.37
CA ASN A 215 -0.34 6.45 -14.09
C ASN A 215 -0.11 5.29 -15.06
N ALA A 216 -0.40 4.06 -14.64
CA ALA A 216 -0.18 2.85 -15.43
C ALA A 216 -1.18 2.68 -16.58
N SER A 217 -2.39 3.20 -16.43
CA SER A 217 -3.42 3.18 -17.46
C SER A 217 -3.18 4.18 -18.60
N GLU A 218 -2.25 5.13 -18.43
CA GLU A 218 -1.90 6.11 -19.47
C GLU A 218 -1.13 5.48 -20.65
N LYS A 219 -1.49 5.91 -21.87
CA LYS A 219 -0.86 5.41 -23.11
C LYS A 219 0.66 5.69 -23.12
N GLY A 220 1.47 4.63 -23.19
CA GLY A 220 2.92 4.71 -23.40
C GLY A 220 3.78 4.44 -22.18
N LYS A 221 3.21 4.11 -21.00
CA LYS A 221 4.00 3.64 -19.85
C LYS A 221 4.21 2.13 -19.89
N ALA A 222 5.47 1.74 -19.69
CA ALA A 222 5.94 0.37 -19.85
C ALA A 222 6.06 -0.39 -18.51
N ALA A 223 5.73 0.18 -17.35
CA ALA A 223 5.75 -0.58 -16.09
C ALA A 223 4.83 -0.07 -14.98
N ILE A 224 4.39 -0.99 -14.12
CA ILE A 224 3.87 -0.74 -12.76
C ILE A 224 4.93 -1.21 -11.78
N GLY A 225 5.28 -0.33 -10.84
CA GLY A 225 6.21 -0.66 -9.77
C GLY A 225 7.68 -0.59 -10.19
N PRO A 226 8.58 -0.99 -9.29
CA PRO A 226 9.99 -0.67 -9.41
C PRO A 226 10.90 -1.61 -10.19
N HIS A 227 11.98 -1.05 -10.76
CA HIS A 227 12.98 -1.75 -11.58
C HIS A 227 13.80 -2.85 -10.85
N GLN A 228 14.05 -3.94 -11.60
CA GLN A 228 14.66 -5.23 -11.21
C GLN A 228 16.05 -5.12 -10.55
N ILE A 229 16.28 -5.84 -9.43
CA ILE A 229 17.63 -6.15 -8.91
C ILE A 229 17.91 -7.64 -9.08
N ASP A 230 19.14 -7.93 -9.50
CA ASP A 230 19.68 -9.23 -9.89
C ASP A 230 19.59 -10.34 -8.82
N ASN A 231 19.30 -11.56 -9.27
CA ASN A 231 18.66 -12.66 -8.53
C ASN A 231 19.57 -13.51 -7.63
N ASN A 232 20.69 -13.00 -7.14
CA ASN A 232 21.61 -13.79 -6.32
C ASN A 232 21.96 -13.10 -5.01
N ARG A 233 21.22 -13.38 -3.92
CA ARG A 233 21.77 -13.43 -2.55
C ARG A 233 20.84 -13.96 -1.47
N VAL A 234 21.50 -14.65 -0.55
CA VAL A 234 21.09 -15.30 0.71
C VAL A 234 20.57 -14.27 1.73
N LEU A 235 19.26 -14.27 1.98
CA LEU A 235 18.55 -13.76 3.17
C LEU A 235 17.19 -14.50 3.29
N PRO A 236 16.57 -14.59 4.48
CA PRO A 236 15.13 -14.84 4.60
C PRO A 236 14.42 -13.73 3.82
N GLY A 237 13.65 -14.11 2.81
CA GLY A 237 13.34 -13.23 1.69
C GLY A 237 12.67 -11.92 2.10
N ALA A 238 13.28 -10.79 1.73
CA ALA A 238 12.65 -9.47 1.80
C ALA A 238 11.21 -9.53 1.22
N PRO A 239 10.23 -8.81 1.79
CA PRO A 239 8.86 -8.82 1.28
C PRO A 239 8.87 -8.42 -0.20
N TYR A 240 8.39 -9.33 -1.05
CA TYR A 240 8.38 -9.17 -2.52
C TYR A 240 7.50 -8.00 -3.01
N GLY A 241 6.81 -7.28 -2.13
CA GLY A 241 6.10 -6.04 -2.47
C GLY A 241 7.00 -4.92 -3.00
N ALA A 242 8.32 -4.98 -2.75
CA ALA A 242 9.32 -4.07 -3.34
C ALA A 242 9.91 -4.56 -4.66
N MET A 243 9.48 -5.74 -5.15
CA MET A 243 10.23 -6.52 -6.15
C MET A 243 9.34 -6.98 -7.30
N GLY A 244 8.94 -6.01 -8.12
CA GLY A 244 8.89 -6.36 -9.52
C GLY A 244 8.48 -5.24 -10.45
N ASN A 245 9.33 -5.15 -11.44
CA ASN A 245 9.14 -4.45 -12.67
C ASN A 245 8.17 -5.30 -13.50
N CYS A 246 6.89 -4.93 -13.55
CA CYS A 246 5.99 -5.51 -14.54
C CYS A 246 6.17 -4.75 -15.84
N GLU A 247 6.94 -5.26 -16.80
CA GLU A 247 6.91 -4.65 -18.13
C GLU A 247 5.49 -4.76 -18.71
N HIS A 248 4.82 -3.62 -18.88
CA HIS A 248 3.63 -3.47 -19.72
C HIS A 248 4.04 -3.63 -21.19
N THR A 249 4.24 -4.87 -21.60
CA THR A 249 4.51 -5.19 -23.00
C THR A 249 3.22 -5.67 -23.67
N PHE A 250 2.51 -4.77 -24.34
CA PHE A 250 1.34 -5.10 -25.18
C PHE A 250 1.66 -6.09 -26.31
N THR A 251 2.94 -6.34 -26.59
CA THR A 251 3.40 -7.04 -27.78
C THR A 251 4.05 -8.40 -27.53
N ARG A 252 4.30 -8.81 -26.27
CA ARG A 252 5.02 -10.07 -26.02
C ARG A 252 4.65 -10.76 -24.71
N THR A 253 3.46 -11.35 -24.70
CA THR A 253 3.15 -12.46 -23.79
C THR A 253 2.90 -13.69 -24.64
N VAL A 254 3.33 -14.87 -24.18
CA VAL A 254 2.88 -16.14 -24.79
C VAL A 254 1.35 -16.06 -24.80
N ARG A 255 0.76 -16.12 -26.00
CA ARG A 255 -0.60 -15.64 -26.36
C ARG A 255 -1.79 -16.13 -25.50
N THR A 256 -1.53 -16.93 -24.46
CA THR A 256 -2.51 -17.65 -23.66
C THR A 256 -2.73 -17.08 -22.26
N THR A 257 -1.75 -16.52 -21.54
CA THR A 257 -1.95 -16.23 -20.10
C THR A 257 -2.81 -14.99 -19.80
N VAL A 258 -2.48 -13.81 -20.34
CA VAL A 258 -3.31 -12.59 -20.12
C VAL A 258 -4.71 -12.77 -20.71
N ARG A 259 -4.82 -13.43 -21.87
CA ARG A 259 -6.11 -13.68 -22.52
C ARG A 259 -7.03 -14.53 -21.63
N VAL A 260 -6.51 -15.61 -21.06
CA VAL A 260 -7.26 -16.44 -20.11
C VAL A 260 -7.72 -15.62 -18.91
N ILE A 261 -6.87 -14.76 -18.36
CA ILE A 261 -7.27 -13.88 -17.25
C ILE A 261 -8.35 -12.89 -17.68
N ARG A 262 -8.25 -12.29 -18.88
CA ARG A 262 -9.31 -11.42 -19.41
C ARG A 262 -10.63 -12.16 -19.55
N ASP A 263 -10.60 -13.40 -20.04
CA ASP A 263 -11.80 -14.23 -20.20
C ASP A 263 -12.41 -14.51 -18.81
N ILE A 264 -11.60 -14.85 -17.80
CA ILE A 264 -12.04 -15.03 -16.41
C ILE A 264 -12.65 -13.74 -15.86
N LEU A 265 -11.98 -12.60 -16.01
CA LEU A 265 -12.46 -11.29 -15.54
C LEU A 265 -13.78 -10.88 -16.23
N ASP A 266 -13.97 -11.28 -17.49
CA ASP A 266 -15.17 -11.01 -18.27
C ASP A 266 -16.35 -11.91 -17.86
N GLU A 267 -16.07 -13.08 -17.30
CA GLU A 267 -17.05 -14.04 -16.76
C GLU A 267 -17.34 -13.84 -15.26
N MET A 268 -16.63 -12.93 -14.59
CA MET A 268 -16.84 -12.66 -13.17
C MET A 268 -18.28 -12.23 -12.86
N GLN A 269 -18.78 -12.73 -11.73
CA GLN A 269 -20.03 -12.32 -11.12
C GLN A 269 -19.73 -11.57 -9.81
N TYR A 270 -20.66 -10.71 -9.38
CA TYR A 270 -20.51 -10.07 -8.06
C TYR A 270 -20.68 -11.10 -6.95
N ASP A 271 -19.73 -11.11 -6.03
CA ASP A 271 -19.83 -11.77 -4.74
C ASP A 271 -19.33 -10.82 -3.65
N GLN A 272 -19.78 -11.01 -2.41
CA GLN A 272 -19.24 -10.30 -1.27
C GLN A 272 -17.89 -10.93 -0.89
N PRO A 273 -16.77 -10.19 -1.03
CA PRO A 273 -15.45 -10.79 -0.81
C PRO A 273 -15.18 -11.13 0.65
N TYR A 274 -15.90 -10.50 1.58
CA TYR A 274 -15.70 -10.67 3.02
C TYR A 274 -16.98 -11.14 3.71
N ASP A 275 -16.87 -12.24 4.45
CA ASP A 275 -17.87 -12.60 5.45
C ASP A 275 -17.62 -11.78 6.72
N MET A 276 -18.36 -10.67 6.85
CA MET A 276 -18.27 -9.75 7.97
C MET A 276 -18.60 -10.39 9.33
N GLU A 277 -19.26 -11.55 9.34
CA GLU A 277 -19.59 -12.30 10.55
C GLU A 277 -18.51 -13.33 10.92
N SER A 278 -17.46 -13.46 10.10
CA SER A 278 -16.32 -14.33 10.39
C SER A 278 -15.65 -13.95 11.69
N ASN A 279 -15.37 -14.95 12.53
CA ASN A 279 -14.66 -14.80 13.81
C ASN A 279 -13.33 -14.03 13.69
N VAL A 280 -12.68 -14.07 12.52
CA VAL A 280 -11.42 -13.36 12.25
C VAL A 280 -11.65 -11.85 12.13
N ILE A 281 -12.69 -11.42 11.40
CA ILE A 281 -13.04 -10.01 11.24
C ILE A 281 -13.67 -9.48 12.54
N MET A 282 -14.50 -10.29 13.20
CA MET A 282 -15.12 -9.97 14.48
C MET A 282 -14.11 -9.76 15.62
N ALA A 283 -12.96 -10.43 15.58
CA ALA A 283 -11.87 -10.19 16.54
C ALA A 283 -11.30 -8.76 16.46
N TYR A 284 -11.47 -8.07 15.33
CA TYR A 284 -11.05 -6.68 15.10
C TYR A 284 -12.25 -5.72 14.92
N ALA A 285 -13.49 -6.19 15.09
CA ALA A 285 -14.68 -5.39 14.80
C ALA A 285 -14.83 -4.14 15.68
N GLY A 286 -14.23 -4.14 16.89
CA GLY A 286 -14.18 -2.96 17.76
C GLY A 286 -13.31 -1.82 17.22
N ASP A 287 -12.39 -2.12 16.31
CA ASP A 287 -11.47 -1.16 15.69
C ASP A 287 -11.97 -0.66 14.32
N PHE A 288 -13.06 -1.24 13.81
CA PHE A 288 -13.62 -0.89 12.51
C PHE A 288 -14.79 0.07 12.64
N ASN A 289 -14.83 1.05 11.74
CA ASN A 289 -16.02 1.86 11.51
C ASN A 289 -16.50 1.64 10.07
N PRO A 290 -17.37 0.64 9.83
CA PRO A 290 -17.83 0.28 8.49
C PRO A 290 -18.54 1.40 7.73
N GLN A 291 -18.96 2.47 8.41
CA GLN A 291 -19.54 3.63 7.75
C GLN A 291 -18.48 4.40 6.94
N LEU A 292 -17.23 4.44 7.44
CA LEU A 292 -16.13 5.14 6.77
C LEU A 292 -15.73 4.48 5.45
N TRP A 293 -15.96 3.16 5.31
CA TRP A 293 -15.71 2.45 4.05
C TRP A 293 -16.51 3.00 2.87
N ARG A 294 -17.61 3.67 3.16
CA ARG A 294 -18.54 4.21 2.15
C ARG A 294 -18.52 5.74 2.09
N SER A 295 -17.55 6.38 2.74
CA SER A 295 -17.39 7.83 2.71
C SER A 295 -16.86 8.31 1.35
N ILE A 296 -17.55 9.30 0.77
CA ILE A 296 -17.10 9.99 -0.45
C ILE A 296 -16.16 11.13 -0.04
N CYS A 297 -14.85 10.86 -0.03
CA CYS A 297 -13.85 11.78 0.52
C CYS A 297 -12.58 11.88 -0.35
N PRO A 298 -11.81 12.97 -0.24
CA PRO A 298 -10.49 13.04 -0.83
C PRO A 298 -9.50 12.21 -0.02
N LEU A 299 -8.84 11.25 -0.66
CA LEU A 299 -7.72 10.51 -0.11
C LEU A 299 -6.44 11.33 -0.31
N ILE A 300 -5.73 11.63 0.78
CA ILE A 300 -4.63 12.59 0.77
C ILE A 300 -3.33 11.91 1.21
N PHE A 301 -2.30 12.04 0.38
CA PHE A 301 -0.96 11.58 0.66
C PHE A 301 0.10 12.53 0.08
N TYR A 302 0.51 13.52 0.88
CA TYR A 302 1.39 14.62 0.47
C TYR A 302 0.91 15.29 -0.84
N ALA A 303 1.64 15.10 -1.93
CA ALA A 303 1.33 15.65 -3.25
C ALA A 303 0.16 14.97 -3.95
N ILE A 304 -0.23 13.78 -3.48
CA ILE A 304 -1.28 12.97 -4.07
C ILE A 304 -2.58 13.30 -3.39
N VAL A 305 -3.56 13.72 -4.19
CA VAL A 305 -4.95 13.80 -3.81
C VAL A 305 -5.73 13.00 -4.84
N GLU A 306 -6.51 12.01 -4.39
CA GLU A 306 -7.41 11.20 -5.23
C GLU A 306 -8.78 11.10 -4.57
N MET A 307 -9.85 11.09 -5.35
CA MET A 307 -11.21 11.00 -4.81
C MET A 307 -11.63 9.54 -4.62
N HIS A 308 -12.16 9.23 -3.44
CA HIS A 308 -12.79 7.94 -3.14
C HIS A 308 -14.28 7.97 -3.52
N HIS A 309 -14.69 7.04 -4.39
CA HIS A 309 -16.03 6.99 -4.99
C HIS A 309 -16.80 5.68 -4.69
N PRO A 310 -17.04 5.34 -3.41
CA PRO A 310 -17.69 4.08 -3.03
C PRO A 310 -19.17 4.03 -3.48
N GLU A 311 -19.81 5.17 -3.73
CA GLU A 311 -21.17 5.26 -4.27
C GLU A 311 -21.31 4.61 -5.65
N ARG A 312 -20.20 4.49 -6.39
CA ARG A 312 -20.17 3.87 -7.72
C ARG A 312 -20.00 2.34 -7.67
N VAL A 313 -19.76 1.78 -6.49
CA VAL A 313 -19.46 0.36 -6.29
C VAL A 313 -20.23 -0.25 -5.12
N LEU A 314 -21.42 0.27 -4.80
CA LEU A 314 -22.24 -0.18 -3.68
C LEU A 314 -22.54 -1.69 -3.67
N ARG A 315 -22.52 -2.34 -4.84
CA ARG A 315 -22.63 -3.81 -4.95
C ARG A 315 -21.52 -4.57 -4.24
N GLN A 316 -20.30 -4.00 -4.14
CA GLN A 316 -19.19 -4.59 -3.37
C GLN A 316 -19.46 -4.63 -1.86
N PHE A 317 -20.46 -3.88 -1.37
CA PHE A 317 -20.90 -3.88 0.02
C PHE A 317 -22.24 -4.62 0.23
N GLY A 318 -22.70 -5.36 -0.78
CA GLY A 318 -23.98 -6.08 -0.73
C GLY A 318 -25.20 -5.17 -0.83
N MET A 319 -24.98 -3.90 -1.22
CA MET A 319 -26.02 -2.89 -1.27
C MET A 319 -26.58 -2.73 -2.68
N MET A 320 -27.81 -2.22 -2.76
CA MET A 320 -28.38 -1.77 -4.04
C MET A 320 -27.62 -0.56 -4.57
N GLN A 321 -27.27 -0.61 -5.85
CA GLN A 321 -26.54 0.45 -6.53
C GLN A 321 -27.45 1.16 -7.54
N ASN A 322 -27.60 2.47 -7.35
CA ASN A 322 -28.26 3.36 -8.31
C ASN A 322 -27.34 3.65 -9.50
N ILE A 323 -27.90 4.22 -10.56
CA ILE A 323 -27.10 4.68 -11.71
C ILE A 323 -26.18 5.81 -11.22
N PRO A 324 -24.84 5.65 -11.33
CA PRO A 324 -23.91 6.69 -10.90
C PRO A 324 -24.02 7.96 -11.73
N ASP A 325 -23.80 9.11 -11.10
CA ASP A 325 -23.64 10.39 -11.80
C ASP A 325 -22.39 10.39 -12.69
N GLN A 326 -22.33 11.35 -13.64
CA GLN A 326 -21.15 11.51 -14.48
C GLN A 326 -19.89 11.79 -13.64
N PRO A 327 -18.73 11.22 -14.02
CA PRO A 327 -17.50 11.44 -13.27
C PRO A 327 -17.10 12.91 -13.24
N ASP A 328 -16.73 13.38 -12.06
CA ASP A 328 -16.19 14.71 -11.88
C ASP A 328 -14.70 14.74 -12.27
N THR A 329 -14.39 15.35 -13.40
CA THR A 329 -13.02 15.39 -13.93
C THR A 329 -12.22 16.62 -13.48
N ARG A 330 -12.78 17.50 -12.63
CA ARG A 330 -12.11 18.73 -12.19
C ARG A 330 -10.80 18.45 -11.47
N ASP A 331 -10.76 17.36 -10.71
CA ASP A 331 -9.62 16.97 -9.88
C ASP A 331 -8.53 16.22 -10.67
N MET A 332 -8.78 15.86 -11.94
CA MET A 332 -7.78 15.24 -12.82
C MET A 332 -6.56 16.16 -13.04
N SER A 333 -6.72 17.47 -12.87
CA SER A 333 -5.59 18.41 -12.91
C SER A 333 -4.55 18.17 -11.80
N LEU A 334 -4.96 17.61 -10.66
CA LEU A 334 -4.09 17.24 -9.55
C LEU A 334 -3.11 16.13 -9.95
N HIS A 335 -3.43 15.34 -10.98
CA HIS A 335 -2.58 14.26 -11.49
C HIS A 335 -1.24 14.77 -12.05
N LYS A 336 -1.19 16.06 -12.42
CA LYS A 336 0.03 16.73 -12.90
C LYS A 336 0.95 17.16 -11.77
N ILE A 337 0.51 17.10 -10.52
CA ILE A 337 1.29 17.51 -9.36
C ILE A 337 2.24 16.38 -9.00
N ILE A 338 3.51 16.54 -9.37
CA ILE A 338 4.57 15.59 -9.05
C ILE A 338 5.45 16.19 -7.97
N ARG A 339 5.68 15.43 -6.90
CA ARG A 339 6.50 15.84 -5.76
C ARG A 339 7.98 16.05 -6.13
N SER A 340 8.53 15.31 -7.10
CA SER A 340 9.96 15.39 -7.48
C SER A 340 10.39 16.76 -8.03
N ASN A 341 9.45 17.60 -8.47
CA ASN A 341 9.75 18.88 -9.11
C ASN A 341 9.62 20.07 -8.15
N ARG A 342 9.35 19.83 -6.86
CA ARG A 342 9.13 20.90 -5.88
C ARG A 342 9.94 20.62 -4.62
N THR A 343 10.66 21.62 -4.14
CA THR A 343 11.34 21.60 -2.85
C THR A 343 10.61 22.55 -1.89
N SER A 344 10.67 22.29 -0.58
CA SER A 344 9.99 23.09 0.46
C SER A 344 8.48 23.33 0.28
N THR A 345 7.75 22.42 -0.36
CA THR A 345 6.31 22.59 -0.53
C THR A 345 5.57 22.26 0.76
N ASP A 346 4.71 23.17 1.19
CA ASP A 346 3.70 22.91 2.22
C ASP A 346 2.46 22.28 1.58
N TRP A 347 2.36 20.96 1.68
CA TRP A 347 1.24 20.21 1.10
C TRP A 347 -0.07 20.44 1.87
N VAL A 348 0.00 20.89 3.12
CA VAL A 348 -1.20 21.24 3.90
C VAL A 348 -1.84 22.49 3.32
N LEU A 349 -1.04 23.53 3.08
CA LEU A 349 -1.52 24.76 2.45
C LEU A 349 -1.91 24.53 0.98
N GLN A 350 -1.11 23.79 0.23
CA GLN A 350 -1.36 23.51 -1.18
C GLN A 350 -2.71 22.79 -1.41
N HIS A 351 -3.10 21.91 -0.49
CA HIS A 351 -4.32 21.11 -0.59
C HIS A 351 -5.38 21.47 0.46
N ILE A 352 -5.35 22.69 0.99
CA ILE A 352 -6.22 23.12 2.10
C ILE A 352 -7.72 22.89 1.83
N LEU A 353 -8.17 23.06 0.58
CA LEU A 353 -9.56 22.80 0.18
C LEU A 353 -9.95 21.32 0.38
N TYR A 354 -9.05 20.40 0.05
CA TYR A 354 -9.27 18.96 0.19
C TYR A 354 -9.13 18.51 1.65
N ILE A 355 -8.18 19.09 2.39
CA ILE A 355 -8.04 18.84 3.84
C ILE A 355 -9.29 19.29 4.59
N THR A 356 -9.82 20.46 4.25
CA THR A 356 -11.07 20.95 4.84
C THR A 356 -12.25 20.03 4.52
N ARG A 357 -12.26 19.41 3.32
CA ARG A 357 -13.29 18.43 2.94
C ARG A 357 -13.10 17.09 3.67
N TRP A 358 -11.87 16.67 3.95
CA TRP A 358 -11.56 15.48 4.73
C TRP A 358 -12.01 15.59 6.19
N GLN A 359 -11.93 16.79 6.78
CA GLN A 359 -12.28 17.05 8.18
C GLN A 359 -13.79 17.20 8.45
N ARG A 360 -14.64 17.09 7.42
CA ARG A 360 -16.10 17.13 7.54
C ARG A 360 -16.66 15.73 7.66
#